data_AF-A0A848IYL5-F1
#
_entry.id   AF-A0A848IYL5-F1
#
_cell.length_a   1.000
_cell.length_b   1.000
_cell.length_c   1.000
_cell.angle_alpha   90.00
_cell.angle_beta   90.00
_cell.angle_gamma   90.00
#
_symmetry.space_group_name_H-M   'P 1'
#
loop_
_entity.id
_entity.type
_entity.pdbx_description
1 polymer ?
#
loop_
_entity_poly.entity_id
_entity_poly.type
_entity_poly.pdbx_seq_one_letter_code
_entity_poly.pdbx_strand_id
1 'polypeptide(L)'
;MYKSVLNIILLIASSTLIWSCVDNDLDIPDTNDIQTSESSALISFLNSYDDPSGSIATNSVSFIFPIYIAYTNGLIVEVTNEEGLNSIIQSQSSSFYINEIKFPVEVSISGNIEIINNESDFNLLLDELSINSFEDDFIAGFLRCYDFDYPSKVNNNTFSNSDDFLIYISSKPDSSGFKLTYPLQLIVYNADSIIIYNNEYEVLELATSCEECPQLGYTIRSDSTSNYTFIADTSLSNFATAYQWFINGEFIENDGPDYQGDGQLSWVFQPGQHEICMIGVSEASECNGIDFCQTIFVEDLCPQLHFTRDSTENSFTFRADFFEMDSISYNWELYQNGDLIASELEDENGDNQFFYQFSRGNYSICLTAETPECPQGSSYCEEVIIQ
;
A
#
# COMPACT_ATOMS: atom_id res chain seq x y z
N MET A 1 45.76 71.35 -47.54
CA MET A 1 47.10 71.44 -46.91
C MET A 1 47.43 70.05 -46.37
N TYR A 2 48.41 69.37 -46.99
CA TYR A 2 49.08 68.09 -46.61
C TYR A 2 48.22 66.84 -46.35
N LYS A 3 48.17 65.86 -47.26
CA LYS A 3 49.14 64.78 -47.58
C LYS A 3 49.04 63.54 -46.66
N SER A 4 48.64 62.42 -47.29
CA SER A 4 49.26 61.08 -47.28
C SER A 4 49.46 60.38 -45.92
N VAL A 5 49.13 59.10 -45.75
CA VAL A 5 49.87 57.89 -46.23
C VAL A 5 48.99 56.70 -45.76
N LEU A 6 48.36 55.93 -46.64
CA LEU A 6 48.83 54.61 -47.12
C LEU A 6 49.37 53.70 -46.01
N ASN A 7 48.57 52.74 -45.52
CA ASN A 7 49.10 51.44 -45.13
C ASN A 7 48.06 50.34 -45.35
N ILE A 8 48.38 49.54 -46.37
CA ILE A 8 47.78 48.26 -46.71
C ILE A 8 48.39 47.24 -45.76
N ILE A 9 47.57 46.58 -44.94
CA ILE A 9 47.92 45.28 -44.36
C ILE A 9 46.87 44.29 -44.83
N LEU A 10 47.32 43.53 -45.83
CA LEU A 10 46.71 42.37 -46.44
C LEU A 10 46.82 41.21 -45.45
N LEU A 11 45.70 40.77 -44.85
CA LEU A 11 45.63 39.50 -44.12
C LEU A 11 44.72 38.57 -44.92
N ILE A 12 45.34 37.76 -45.77
CA ILE A 12 44.71 36.66 -46.50
C ILE A 12 44.49 35.55 -45.46
N ALA A 13 43.28 35.49 -44.90
CA ALA A 13 42.82 34.30 -44.20
C ALA A 13 42.48 33.24 -45.26
N SER A 14 43.42 32.32 -45.46
CA SER A 14 43.24 31.10 -46.24
C SER A 14 42.18 30.22 -45.57
N SER A 15 40.91 30.39 -45.96
CA SER A 15 39.86 29.41 -45.70
C SER A 15 40.08 28.21 -46.61
N THR A 16 40.91 27.27 -46.16
CA THR A 16 40.90 25.90 -46.68
C THR A 16 39.57 25.28 -46.27
N LEU A 17 38.61 25.30 -47.19
CA LEU A 17 37.46 24.41 -47.18
C LEU A 17 38.01 22.99 -47.32
N ILE A 18 38.19 22.30 -46.19
CA ILE A 18 38.33 20.85 -46.18
C ILE A 18 36.93 20.32 -46.44
N TRP A 19 36.59 20.14 -47.72
CA TRP A 19 35.52 19.22 -48.09
C TRP A 19 36.09 17.82 -47.83
N SER A 20 35.81 17.26 -46.66
CA SER A 20 35.83 15.81 -46.51
C SER A 20 34.62 15.29 -47.27
N CYS A 21 34.81 14.94 -48.54
CA CYS A 21 33.98 13.90 -49.13
C CYS A 21 34.26 12.64 -48.32
N VAL A 22 33.39 12.33 -47.37
CA VAL A 22 33.24 10.95 -46.91
C VAL A 22 32.68 10.22 -48.12
N ASP A 23 33.44 9.27 -48.63
CA ASP A 23 32.97 8.33 -49.65
C ASP A 23 31.70 7.68 -49.10
N ASN A 24 30.59 7.92 -49.78
CA ASN A 24 29.26 7.45 -49.38
C ASN A 24 29.00 6.01 -49.86
N ASP A 25 30.06 5.24 -50.15
CA ASP A 25 30.03 3.80 -50.44
C ASP A 25 30.11 3.00 -49.13
N LEU A 26 29.30 3.41 -48.14
CA LEU A 26 28.85 2.48 -47.12
C LEU A 26 27.78 1.62 -47.81
N ASP A 27 28.21 0.46 -48.31
CA ASP A 27 27.35 -0.70 -48.49
C ASP A 27 26.71 -0.99 -47.12
N ILE A 28 25.63 -0.29 -46.81
CA ILE A 28 24.72 -0.67 -45.75
C ILE A 28 24.04 -1.93 -46.30
N PRO A 29 24.28 -3.12 -45.72
CA PRO A 29 23.59 -4.32 -46.16
C PRO A 29 22.08 -4.03 -46.14
N ASP A 30 21.38 -4.46 -47.17
CA ASP A 30 19.94 -4.24 -47.35
C ASP A 30 19.19 -4.92 -46.19
N THR A 31 19.03 -4.22 -45.06
CA THR A 31 18.31 -4.71 -43.87
C THR A 31 16.80 -4.80 -44.09
N ASN A 32 16.32 -4.38 -45.27
CA ASN A 32 14.93 -4.36 -45.67
C ASN A 32 14.25 -5.75 -45.69
N ASP A 33 15.01 -6.85 -45.66
CA ASP A 33 14.47 -8.22 -45.65
C ASP A 33 14.38 -8.85 -44.25
N ILE A 34 14.84 -8.16 -43.19
CA ILE A 34 14.75 -8.71 -41.83
C ILE A 34 13.37 -8.38 -41.25
N GLN A 35 12.58 -9.41 -40.99
CA GLN A 35 11.28 -9.30 -40.34
C GLN A 35 11.44 -9.62 -38.84
N THR A 36 11.11 -8.65 -38.01
CA THR A 36 11.03 -8.78 -36.55
C THR A 36 9.55 -8.84 -36.11
N SER A 37 9.31 -9.33 -34.91
CA SER A 37 7.98 -9.41 -34.30
C SER A 37 8.03 -8.86 -32.88
N GLU A 38 6.98 -8.14 -32.46
CA GLU A 38 6.79 -7.71 -31.07
C GLU A 38 6.89 -8.91 -30.11
N SER A 39 7.58 -8.72 -28.99
CA SER A 39 7.81 -9.76 -27.99
C SER A 39 7.87 -9.19 -26.57
N SER A 40 6.81 -9.41 -25.79
CA SER A 40 6.77 -9.09 -24.35
C SER A 40 7.71 -9.99 -23.54
N ALA A 41 7.86 -11.25 -23.97
CA ALA A 41 8.78 -12.20 -23.37
C ALA A 41 10.24 -11.73 -23.49
N LEU A 42 10.61 -11.15 -24.64
CA LEU A 42 11.93 -10.53 -24.81
C LEU A 42 12.18 -9.43 -23.79
N ILE A 43 11.22 -8.52 -23.58
CA ILE A 43 11.38 -7.41 -22.65
C ILE A 43 11.60 -7.95 -21.22
N SER A 44 10.79 -8.94 -20.81
CA SER A 44 10.90 -9.60 -19.50
C SER A 44 12.25 -10.32 -19.33
N PHE A 45 12.70 -11.01 -20.39
CA PHE A 45 14.00 -11.65 -20.45
C PHE A 45 15.14 -10.64 -20.28
N LEU A 46 15.12 -9.55 -21.05
CA LEU A 46 16.16 -8.52 -21.01
C LEU A 46 16.18 -7.77 -19.66
N ASN A 47 15.03 -7.57 -19.03
CA ASN A 47 14.96 -6.99 -17.69
C ASN A 47 15.61 -7.91 -16.65
N SER A 48 15.32 -9.22 -16.74
CA SER A 48 15.96 -10.23 -15.88
C SER A 48 17.45 -10.43 -16.16
N TYR A 49 17.90 -10.01 -17.33
CA TYR A 49 19.29 -10.15 -17.77
C TYR A 49 20.21 -9.17 -17.03
N ASP A 50 19.69 -8.01 -16.61
CA ASP A 50 20.45 -7.00 -15.85
C ASP A 50 20.58 -7.33 -14.34
N ASP A 51 19.87 -8.35 -13.84
CA ASP A 51 19.97 -8.83 -12.45
C ASP A 51 21.09 -9.88 -12.28
N PRO A 52 22.22 -9.54 -11.62
CA PRO A 52 23.33 -10.47 -11.40
C PRO A 52 23.01 -11.64 -10.46
N SER A 53 21.91 -11.56 -9.70
CA SER A 53 21.36 -12.64 -8.87
C SER A 53 20.20 -13.39 -9.53
N GLY A 54 19.77 -12.97 -10.71
CA GLY A 54 18.56 -13.45 -11.36
C GLY A 54 18.66 -14.87 -11.95
N SER A 55 17.49 -15.39 -12.34
CA SER A 55 17.33 -16.74 -12.91
C SER A 55 18.19 -16.98 -14.18
N ILE A 56 18.54 -15.94 -14.94
CA ILE A 56 19.41 -16.05 -16.12
C ILE A 56 20.85 -16.39 -15.73
N ALA A 57 21.41 -15.67 -14.75
CA ALA A 57 22.77 -15.90 -14.28
C ALA A 57 22.93 -17.29 -13.64
N THR A 58 21.93 -17.71 -12.86
CA THR A 58 21.94 -19.02 -12.18
C THR A 58 21.82 -20.20 -13.15
N ASN A 59 21.03 -20.08 -14.21
CA ASN A 59 20.85 -21.13 -15.22
C ASN A 59 21.88 -21.09 -16.36
N SER A 60 22.81 -20.11 -16.35
CA SER A 60 23.80 -19.88 -17.40
C SER A 60 23.16 -19.78 -18.79
N VAL A 61 22.13 -18.91 -18.89
CA VAL A 61 21.37 -18.71 -20.13
C VAL A 61 21.99 -17.59 -20.95
N SER A 62 22.21 -17.81 -22.25
CA SER A 62 22.71 -16.78 -23.16
C SER A 62 22.18 -16.96 -24.58
N PHE A 63 22.12 -15.89 -25.36
CA PHE A 63 21.79 -16.00 -26.78
C PHE A 63 22.94 -16.63 -27.58
N ILE A 64 22.59 -17.40 -28.61
CA ILE A 64 23.54 -17.75 -29.67
C ILE A 64 23.52 -16.62 -30.71
N PHE A 65 24.62 -15.88 -30.78
CA PHE A 65 24.77 -14.73 -31.68
C PHE A 65 25.13 -15.13 -33.12
N PRO A 66 24.76 -14.31 -34.13
CA PRO A 66 24.10 -13.01 -33.99
C PRO A 66 22.58 -13.13 -33.79
N ILE A 67 22.00 -12.14 -33.10
CA ILE A 67 20.55 -11.94 -33.01
C ILE A 67 20.17 -10.61 -33.65
N TYR A 68 18.93 -10.50 -34.14
CA TYR A 68 18.40 -9.25 -34.70
C TYR A 68 17.23 -8.78 -33.83
N ILE A 69 17.38 -7.57 -33.31
CA ILE A 69 16.37 -6.91 -32.48
C ILE A 69 15.96 -5.59 -33.13
N ALA A 70 14.75 -5.14 -32.87
CA ALA A 70 14.31 -3.81 -33.28
C ALA A 70 13.94 -2.95 -32.06
N TYR A 71 14.29 -1.67 -32.16
CA TYR A 71 13.82 -0.64 -31.24
C TYR A 71 12.43 -0.15 -31.65
N THR A 72 11.75 0.53 -30.73
CA THR A 72 10.43 1.15 -30.97
C THR A 72 10.34 2.11 -32.15
N ASN A 73 11.46 2.66 -32.62
CA ASN A 73 11.51 3.52 -33.80
C ASN A 73 11.66 2.74 -35.12
N GLY A 74 11.65 1.40 -35.07
CA GLY A 74 11.83 0.51 -36.22
C GLY A 74 13.28 0.27 -36.63
N LEU A 75 14.27 0.81 -35.90
CA LEU A 75 15.68 0.53 -36.17
C LEU A 75 16.00 -0.92 -35.80
N ILE A 76 16.37 -1.71 -36.79
CA ILE A 76 16.86 -3.09 -36.60
C ILE A 76 18.37 -3.06 -36.38
N VAL A 77 18.83 -3.72 -35.32
CA VAL A 77 20.25 -3.87 -34.98
C VAL A 77 20.63 -5.35 -34.92
N GLU A 78 21.76 -5.66 -35.54
CA GLU A 78 22.43 -6.95 -35.39
C GLU A 78 23.33 -6.91 -34.15
N VAL A 79 23.01 -7.75 -33.17
CA VAL A 79 23.83 -7.94 -31.98
C VAL A 79 24.71 -9.15 -32.22
N THR A 80 26.03 -8.97 -32.16
CA THR A 80 26.99 -10.00 -32.57
C THR A 80 27.65 -10.72 -31.41
N ASN A 81 27.45 -10.25 -30.17
CA ASN A 81 28.00 -10.81 -28.95
C ASN A 81 27.32 -10.22 -27.71
N GLU A 82 27.64 -10.81 -26.56
CA GLU A 82 27.09 -10.45 -25.25
C GLU A 82 27.40 -9.00 -24.83
N GLU A 83 28.61 -8.51 -25.10
CA GLU A 83 29.00 -7.13 -24.76
C GLU A 83 28.13 -6.11 -25.53
N GLY A 84 27.82 -6.42 -26.80
CA GLY A 84 26.90 -5.64 -27.62
C GLY A 84 25.48 -5.66 -27.05
N LEU A 85 25.01 -6.81 -26.59
CA LEU A 85 23.69 -6.92 -25.95
C LEU A 85 23.61 -6.07 -24.69
N ASN A 86 24.59 -6.19 -23.80
CA ASN A 86 24.66 -5.43 -22.55
C ASN A 86 24.69 -3.92 -22.78
N SER A 87 25.49 -3.49 -23.76
CA SER A 87 25.56 -2.06 -24.14
C SER A 87 24.22 -1.53 -24.62
N ILE A 88 23.45 -2.36 -25.32
CA ILE A 88 22.13 -2.02 -25.83
C ILE A 88 21.11 -1.98 -24.69
N ILE A 89 21.10 -2.99 -23.79
CA ILE A 89 20.22 -3.03 -22.61
C ILE A 89 20.40 -1.77 -21.76
N GLN A 90 21.65 -1.37 -21.49
CA GLN A 90 21.99 -0.18 -20.69
C GLN A 90 21.65 1.16 -21.36
N SER A 91 21.34 1.15 -22.66
CA SER A 91 21.02 2.36 -23.43
C SER A 91 19.52 2.62 -23.59
N GLN A 92 18.67 1.73 -23.05
CA GLN A 92 17.22 1.84 -23.17
C GLN A 92 16.65 3.01 -22.36
N SER A 93 15.48 3.50 -22.78
CA SER A 93 14.70 4.53 -22.11
C SER A 93 13.23 4.41 -22.51
N SER A 94 12.35 5.10 -21.78
CA SER A 94 10.91 5.18 -22.08
C SER A 94 10.54 5.55 -23.53
N SER A 95 11.40 6.29 -24.22
CA SER A 95 11.18 6.71 -25.62
C SER A 95 11.93 5.88 -26.66
N PHE A 96 12.85 5.01 -26.20
CA PHE A 96 13.76 4.24 -27.03
C PHE A 96 14.16 2.96 -26.31
N TYR A 97 13.44 1.88 -26.58
CA TYR A 97 13.65 0.57 -25.97
C TYR A 97 13.44 -0.54 -27.02
N ILE A 98 13.86 -1.75 -26.68
CA ILE A 98 13.77 -2.92 -27.56
C ILE A 98 12.40 -3.54 -27.36
N ASN A 99 11.66 -3.75 -28.44
CA ASN A 99 10.31 -4.31 -28.37
C ASN A 99 10.09 -5.45 -29.37
N GLU A 100 11.01 -5.67 -30.30
CA GLU A 100 10.90 -6.74 -31.29
C GLU A 100 12.18 -7.56 -31.43
N ILE A 101 12.00 -8.83 -31.79
CA ILE A 101 13.09 -9.75 -32.13
C ILE A 101 12.74 -10.53 -33.40
N LYS A 102 13.77 -10.88 -34.16
CA LYS A 102 13.64 -11.79 -35.29
C LYS A 102 13.58 -13.22 -34.78
N PHE A 103 12.46 -13.90 -35.03
CA PHE A 103 12.35 -15.34 -34.86
C PHE A 103 12.76 -16.11 -36.13
N PRO A 104 13.21 -17.37 -36.01
CA PRO A 104 13.57 -18.03 -34.75
C PRO A 104 14.86 -17.45 -34.14
N VAL A 105 14.99 -17.57 -32.82
CA VAL A 105 16.22 -17.25 -32.08
C VAL A 105 16.71 -18.49 -31.34
N GLU A 106 18.03 -18.66 -31.26
CA GLU A 106 18.68 -19.76 -30.55
C GLU A 106 19.20 -19.25 -29.19
N VAL A 107 18.92 -20.01 -28.14
CA VAL A 107 19.42 -19.74 -26.77
C VAL A 107 20.19 -20.95 -26.26
N SER A 108 21.26 -20.71 -25.52
CA SER A 108 22.00 -21.73 -24.79
C SER A 108 21.58 -21.75 -23.33
N ILE A 109 21.16 -22.91 -22.82
CA ILE A 109 20.80 -23.11 -21.42
C ILE A 109 21.72 -24.19 -20.87
N SER A 110 22.66 -23.81 -19.99
CA SER A 110 23.65 -24.74 -19.45
C SER A 110 24.40 -25.56 -20.54
N GLY A 111 24.60 -24.94 -21.72
CA GLY A 111 25.29 -25.54 -22.87
C GLY A 111 24.40 -26.34 -23.84
N ASN A 112 23.12 -26.55 -23.57
CA ASN A 112 22.16 -27.10 -24.53
C ASN A 112 21.55 -25.97 -25.37
N ILE A 113 21.29 -26.21 -26.65
CA ILE A 113 20.71 -25.21 -27.56
C ILE A 113 19.21 -25.47 -27.68
N GLU A 114 18.41 -24.45 -27.36
CA GLU A 114 16.97 -24.42 -27.59
C GLU A 114 16.64 -23.41 -28.70
N ILE A 115 15.64 -23.73 -29.53
CA ILE A 115 15.19 -22.90 -30.65
C ILE A 115 13.82 -22.32 -30.32
N ILE A 116 13.74 -21.01 -30.21
CA ILE A 116 12.52 -20.27 -29.94
C ILE A 116 11.95 -19.79 -31.26
N ASN A 117 10.80 -20.32 -31.70
CA ASN A 117 10.26 -20.02 -33.03
C ASN A 117 9.29 -18.84 -33.05
N ASN A 118 8.76 -18.45 -31.89
CA ASN A 118 7.73 -17.44 -31.75
C ASN A 118 7.58 -17.00 -30.28
N GLU A 119 6.71 -16.04 -30.03
CA GLU A 119 6.43 -15.51 -28.69
C GLU A 119 5.92 -16.56 -27.69
N SER A 120 5.11 -17.53 -28.13
CA SER A 120 4.61 -18.59 -27.24
C SER A 120 5.74 -19.51 -26.78
N ASP A 121 6.66 -19.87 -27.68
CA ASP A 121 7.85 -20.66 -27.33
C ASP A 121 8.74 -19.87 -26.35
N PHE A 122 8.79 -18.54 -26.48
CA PHE A 122 9.61 -17.70 -25.61
C PHE A 122 9.00 -17.59 -24.20
N ASN A 123 7.69 -17.41 -24.08
CA ASN A 123 7.03 -17.42 -22.76
C ASN A 123 7.21 -18.76 -22.04
N LEU A 124 7.11 -19.90 -22.75
CA LEU A 124 7.39 -21.22 -22.17
C LEU A 124 8.82 -21.32 -21.62
N LEU A 125 9.80 -20.72 -22.30
CA LEU A 125 11.16 -20.65 -21.79
C LEU A 125 11.26 -19.83 -20.50
N LEU A 126 10.55 -18.69 -20.39
CA LEU A 126 10.55 -17.90 -19.17
C LEU A 126 10.00 -18.71 -17.99
N ASP A 127 8.88 -19.40 -18.20
CA ASP A 127 8.26 -20.29 -17.20
C ASP A 127 9.23 -21.39 -16.75
N GLU A 128 9.91 -22.06 -17.70
CA GLU A 128 10.89 -23.11 -17.42
C GLU A 128 12.08 -22.60 -16.60
N LEU A 129 12.49 -21.36 -16.84
CA LEU A 129 13.58 -20.71 -16.11
C LEU A 129 13.12 -20.04 -14.81
N SER A 130 11.82 -20.07 -14.50
CA SER A 130 11.23 -19.30 -13.39
C SER A 130 11.63 -17.82 -13.47
N ILE A 131 11.53 -17.27 -14.67
CA ILE A 131 11.62 -15.84 -14.95
C ILE A 131 10.18 -15.32 -15.02
N ASN A 132 9.88 -14.29 -14.23
CA ASN A 132 8.58 -13.65 -14.29
C ASN A 132 8.33 -13.08 -15.70
N SER A 133 7.13 -13.30 -16.22
CA SER A 133 6.66 -12.59 -17.41
C SER A 133 6.28 -11.15 -17.05
N PHE A 134 6.11 -10.30 -18.07
CA PHE A 134 5.54 -8.97 -17.91
C PHE A 134 4.19 -9.00 -17.17
N GLU A 135 3.36 -10.01 -17.45
CA GLU A 135 2.10 -10.19 -16.72
C GLU A 135 2.34 -10.45 -15.24
N ASP A 136 3.26 -11.35 -14.90
CA ASP A 136 3.54 -11.70 -13.51
C ASP A 136 4.04 -10.48 -12.74
N ASP A 137 4.99 -9.74 -13.31
CA ASP A 137 5.52 -8.51 -12.70
C ASP A 137 4.44 -7.44 -12.58
N PHE A 138 3.61 -7.25 -13.62
CA PHE A 138 2.49 -6.32 -13.57
C PHE A 138 1.50 -6.68 -12.46
N ILE A 139 1.05 -7.94 -12.40
CA ILE A 139 0.06 -8.40 -11.43
C ILE A 139 0.64 -8.39 -10.01
N ALA A 140 1.92 -8.68 -9.86
CA ALA A 140 2.60 -8.56 -8.57
C ALA A 140 2.66 -7.09 -8.13
N GLY A 141 2.98 -6.14 -9.03
CA GLY A 141 2.94 -4.72 -8.71
C GLY A 141 1.52 -4.18 -8.46
N PHE A 142 0.54 -4.73 -9.18
CA PHE A 142 -0.87 -4.40 -9.07
C PHE A 142 -1.39 -4.74 -7.66
N LEU A 143 -2.08 -3.81 -7.01
CA LEU A 143 -2.46 -3.80 -5.58
C LEU A 143 -1.36 -3.46 -4.58
N ARG A 144 -0.07 -3.66 -4.90
CA ARG A 144 1.03 -3.32 -3.99
C ARG A 144 1.54 -1.91 -4.19
N CYS A 145 1.71 -1.49 -5.44
CA CYS A 145 2.34 -0.23 -5.80
C CYS A 145 1.44 0.68 -6.62
N TYR A 146 0.49 0.10 -7.35
CA TYR A 146 -0.41 0.86 -8.19
C TYR A 146 -1.75 0.16 -8.39
N ASP A 147 -2.74 0.96 -8.76
CA ASP A 147 -4.03 0.54 -9.28
C ASP A 147 -4.31 1.27 -10.60
N PHE A 148 -5.30 0.83 -11.36
CA PHE A 148 -5.78 1.59 -12.51
C PHE A 148 -6.48 2.89 -12.08
N ASP A 149 -6.32 3.93 -12.87
CA ASP A 149 -7.35 4.96 -12.94
C ASP A 149 -8.52 4.39 -13.75
N TYR A 150 -9.68 4.22 -13.10
CA TYR A 150 -10.83 3.57 -13.72
C TYR A 150 -11.71 4.58 -14.47
N PRO A 151 -12.29 4.19 -15.63
CA PRO A 151 -12.24 2.85 -16.22
C PRO A 151 -10.97 2.59 -17.04
N SER A 152 -10.48 1.35 -17.00
CA SER A 152 -9.25 0.92 -17.69
C SER A 152 -9.45 -0.34 -18.53
N LYS A 153 -8.51 -0.63 -19.45
CA LYS A 153 -8.64 -1.74 -20.41
C LYS A 153 -7.46 -2.69 -20.45
N VAL A 154 -7.77 -3.99 -20.38
CA VAL A 154 -6.84 -5.10 -20.59
C VAL A 154 -7.46 -6.11 -21.53
N ASN A 155 -6.73 -6.56 -22.56
CA ASN A 155 -7.21 -7.50 -23.58
C ASN A 155 -8.56 -7.10 -24.23
N ASN A 156 -8.76 -5.79 -24.46
CA ASN A 156 -10.02 -5.17 -24.91
C ASN A 156 -11.23 -5.28 -23.96
N ASN A 157 -11.08 -5.88 -22.77
CA ASN A 157 -12.07 -5.82 -21.70
C ASN A 157 -11.94 -4.51 -20.94
N THR A 158 -13.05 -3.92 -20.53
CA THR A 158 -13.06 -2.65 -19.76
C THR A 158 -13.47 -2.95 -18.32
N PHE A 159 -12.72 -2.41 -17.37
CA PHE A 159 -12.90 -2.61 -15.93
C PHE A 159 -13.30 -1.27 -15.30
N SER A 160 -14.16 -1.32 -14.28
CA SER A 160 -14.64 -0.12 -13.57
C SER A 160 -14.14 -0.03 -12.13
N ASN A 161 -13.48 -1.08 -11.63
CA ASN A 161 -12.88 -1.19 -10.30
C ASN A 161 -11.87 -2.37 -10.30
N SER A 162 -11.07 -2.46 -9.24
CA SER A 162 -10.04 -3.47 -9.06
C SER A 162 -10.60 -4.88 -8.88
N ASP A 163 -11.71 -5.05 -8.19
CA ASP A 163 -12.35 -6.36 -8.00
C ASP A 163 -12.70 -7.01 -9.35
N ASP A 164 -13.32 -6.26 -10.26
CA ASP A 164 -13.68 -6.76 -11.60
C ASP A 164 -12.43 -7.20 -12.40
N PHE A 165 -11.33 -6.46 -12.29
CA PHE A 165 -10.08 -6.79 -12.94
C PHE A 165 -9.42 -8.05 -12.33
N LEU A 166 -9.34 -8.15 -11.00
CA LEU A 166 -8.78 -9.32 -10.33
C LEU A 166 -9.59 -10.60 -10.59
N ILE A 167 -10.92 -10.49 -10.65
CA ILE A 167 -11.79 -11.60 -11.06
C ILE A 167 -11.47 -12.03 -12.50
N TYR A 168 -11.25 -11.08 -13.41
CA TYR A 168 -10.84 -11.39 -14.77
C TYR A 168 -9.50 -12.11 -14.83
N ILE A 169 -8.47 -11.61 -14.14
CA ILE A 169 -7.14 -12.22 -14.11
C ILE A 169 -7.20 -13.65 -13.56
N SER A 170 -7.92 -13.86 -12.46
CA SER A 170 -8.04 -15.20 -11.85
C SER A 170 -8.87 -16.21 -12.67
N SER A 171 -9.66 -15.75 -13.65
CA SER A 171 -10.57 -16.59 -14.43
C SER A 171 -10.23 -16.70 -15.91
N LYS A 172 -9.27 -15.90 -16.41
CA LYS A 172 -8.86 -15.94 -17.82
C LYS A 172 -8.09 -17.25 -18.10
N PRO A 173 -8.23 -17.82 -19.30
CA PRO A 173 -7.37 -18.93 -19.72
C PRO A 173 -5.90 -18.49 -19.81
N ASP A 174 -4.96 -19.34 -19.42
CA ASP A 174 -3.51 -19.07 -19.52
C ASP A 174 -3.09 -18.66 -20.95
N SER A 175 -3.78 -19.20 -21.97
CA SER A 175 -3.53 -18.88 -23.38
C SER A 175 -4.05 -17.52 -23.86
N SER A 176 -4.76 -16.76 -23.02
CA SER A 176 -5.43 -15.52 -23.45
C SER A 176 -4.50 -14.30 -23.58
N GLY A 177 -3.21 -14.46 -23.26
CA GLY A 177 -2.21 -13.40 -23.29
C GLY A 177 -2.54 -12.26 -22.31
N PHE A 178 -1.64 -11.29 -22.20
CA PHE A 178 -1.84 -10.09 -21.40
C PHE A 178 -1.42 -8.87 -22.20
N LYS A 179 -2.38 -8.01 -22.53
CA LYS A 179 -2.15 -6.81 -23.34
C LYS A 179 -2.83 -5.60 -22.73
N LEU A 180 -2.00 -4.65 -22.30
CA LEU A 180 -2.43 -3.35 -21.85
C LEU A 180 -2.75 -2.44 -23.05
N THR A 181 -3.69 -1.51 -22.83
CA THR A 181 -4.02 -0.48 -23.83
C THR A 181 -3.36 0.83 -23.42
N TYR A 182 -2.50 1.37 -24.28
CA TYR A 182 -1.80 2.63 -24.04
C TYR A 182 -2.45 3.82 -24.77
N PRO A 183 -2.34 5.06 -24.23
CA PRO A 183 -1.73 5.39 -22.95
C PRO A 183 -2.55 4.84 -21.77
N LEU A 184 -1.86 4.36 -20.74
CA LEU A 184 -2.41 3.75 -19.54
C LEU A 184 -2.30 4.72 -18.38
N GLN A 185 -3.35 4.84 -17.57
CA GLN A 185 -3.36 5.68 -16.38
C GLN A 185 -3.32 4.79 -15.15
N LEU A 186 -2.30 4.97 -14.32
CA LEU A 186 -2.13 4.24 -13.06
C LEU A 186 -2.13 5.24 -11.90
N ILE A 187 -2.85 4.91 -10.84
CA ILE A 187 -2.75 5.55 -9.54
C ILE A 187 -1.57 4.90 -8.84
N VAL A 188 -0.46 5.63 -8.69
CA VAL A 188 0.75 5.10 -8.02
C VAL A 188 0.72 5.56 -6.57
N TYR A 189 0.71 4.62 -5.63
CA TYR A 189 0.43 4.90 -4.23
C TYR A 189 1.49 5.78 -3.58
N ASN A 190 2.77 5.58 -3.89
CA ASN A 190 3.88 6.36 -3.34
C ASN A 190 3.87 7.84 -3.80
N ALA A 191 3.29 8.11 -4.97
CA ALA A 191 3.27 9.43 -5.58
C ALA A 191 1.96 10.19 -5.31
N ASP A 192 0.98 9.53 -4.67
CA ASP A 192 -0.40 9.99 -4.46
C ASP A 192 -0.96 10.71 -5.70
N SER A 193 -0.68 10.15 -6.88
CA SER A 193 -0.99 10.78 -8.16
C SER A 193 -1.24 9.79 -9.28
N ILE A 194 -2.05 10.24 -10.24
CA ILE A 194 -2.30 9.53 -11.48
C ILE A 194 -1.15 9.83 -12.44
N ILE A 195 -0.41 8.80 -12.83
CA ILE A 195 0.69 8.87 -13.79
C ILE A 195 0.23 8.23 -15.11
N ILE A 196 0.62 8.84 -16.24
CA ILE A 196 0.30 8.36 -17.58
C ILE A 196 1.52 7.62 -18.13
N TYR A 197 1.34 6.33 -18.39
CA TYR A 197 2.32 5.44 -19.00
C TYR A 197 2.00 5.25 -20.48
N ASN A 198 2.98 5.43 -21.36
CA ASN A 198 2.75 5.43 -22.80
C ASN A 198 3.05 4.09 -23.46
N ASN A 199 3.71 3.18 -22.75
CA ASN A 199 4.11 1.89 -23.28
C ASN A 199 4.44 0.88 -22.17
N GLU A 200 4.66 -0.37 -22.59
CA GLU A 200 4.96 -1.52 -21.73
C GLU A 200 6.27 -1.41 -20.99
N TYR A 201 7.30 -0.81 -21.60
CA TYR A 201 8.59 -0.62 -20.95
C TYR A 201 8.48 0.29 -19.72
N GLU A 202 7.77 1.43 -19.84
CA GLU A 202 7.56 2.33 -18.70
C GLU A 202 6.78 1.65 -17.55
N VAL A 203 5.83 0.77 -17.88
CA VAL A 203 5.07 0.00 -16.87
C VAL A 203 5.92 -1.08 -16.24
N LEU A 204 6.77 -1.75 -17.02
CA LEU A 204 7.68 -2.76 -16.48
C LEU A 204 8.71 -2.11 -15.55
N GLU A 205 9.28 -0.95 -15.92
CA GLU A 205 10.17 -0.19 -15.03
C GLU A 205 9.48 0.13 -13.70
N LEU A 206 8.21 0.54 -13.72
CA LEU A 206 7.42 0.74 -12.50
C LEU A 206 7.21 -0.57 -11.72
N ALA A 207 6.86 -1.65 -12.41
CA ALA A 207 6.55 -2.93 -11.79
C ALA A 207 7.77 -3.57 -11.13
N THR A 208 8.96 -3.34 -11.67
CA THR A 208 10.22 -3.90 -11.18
C THR A 208 10.94 -2.97 -10.21
N SER A 209 10.67 -1.65 -10.27
CA SER A 209 11.08 -0.71 -9.22
C SER A 209 10.21 -0.81 -7.95
N CYS A 210 9.03 -1.42 -8.07
CA CYS A 210 8.13 -1.71 -6.96
C CYS A 210 8.80 -2.71 -5.99
N GLU A 211 9.55 -2.19 -5.03
CA GLU A 211 10.08 -3.00 -3.93
C GLU A 211 8.91 -3.58 -3.12
N GLU A 212 9.02 -4.86 -2.72
CA GLU A 212 8.00 -5.49 -1.89
C GLU A 212 7.86 -4.73 -0.56
N CYS A 213 6.74 -4.02 -0.41
CA CYS A 213 6.44 -3.38 0.85
C CYS A 213 6.18 -4.43 1.93
N PRO A 214 6.80 -4.28 3.12
CA PRO A 214 6.64 -5.24 4.18
C PRO A 214 5.17 -5.32 4.56
N GLN A 215 4.65 -6.54 4.71
CA GLN A 215 3.32 -6.71 5.25
C GLN A 215 3.33 -6.24 6.71
N LEU A 216 2.61 -5.16 6.99
CA LEU A 216 2.38 -4.70 8.35
C LEU A 216 1.41 -5.64 9.06
N GLY A 217 1.70 -5.89 10.34
CA GLY A 217 0.91 -6.77 11.19
C GLY A 217 1.26 -6.55 12.66
N TYR A 218 0.31 -6.83 13.54
CA TYR A 218 0.54 -6.84 14.98
C TYR A 218 -0.35 -7.85 15.67
N THR A 219 0.08 -8.27 16.85
CA THR A 219 -0.72 -9.07 17.78
C THR A 219 -1.28 -8.22 18.90
N ILE A 220 -2.48 -8.57 19.36
CA ILE A 220 -3.19 -7.87 20.43
C ILE A 220 -3.11 -8.70 21.71
N ARG A 221 -2.67 -8.09 22.80
CA ARG A 221 -2.71 -8.67 24.15
C ARG A 221 -3.56 -7.79 25.07
N SER A 222 -4.59 -8.37 25.68
CA SER A 222 -5.33 -7.71 26.77
C SER A 222 -4.56 -7.94 28.07
N ASP A 223 -4.12 -6.84 28.70
CA ASP A 223 -3.46 -6.87 30.02
C ASP A 223 -4.48 -6.69 31.15
N SER A 224 -5.59 -5.99 30.87
CA SER A 224 -6.79 -5.91 31.71
C SER A 224 -8.04 -5.69 30.83
N THR A 225 -9.18 -5.43 31.45
CA THR A 225 -10.46 -5.18 30.77
C THR A 225 -10.46 -3.96 29.86
N SER A 226 -9.66 -2.93 30.18
CA SER A 226 -9.54 -1.71 29.39
C SER A 226 -8.11 -1.43 28.90
N ASN A 227 -7.10 -2.15 29.40
CA ASN A 227 -5.70 -1.97 29.02
C ASN A 227 -5.27 -3.03 28.02
N TYR A 228 -4.76 -2.58 26.87
CA TYR A 228 -4.31 -3.43 25.77
C TYR A 228 -2.89 -3.06 25.38
N THR A 229 -2.12 -4.05 24.99
CA THR A 229 -0.82 -3.91 24.35
C THR A 229 -0.86 -4.50 22.95
N PHE A 230 -0.49 -3.70 21.96
CA PHE A 230 -0.33 -4.08 20.56
C PHE A 230 1.16 -4.30 20.30
N ILE A 231 1.53 -5.46 19.76
CA ILE A 231 2.92 -5.84 19.56
C ILE A 231 3.12 -6.05 18.06
N ALA A 232 3.94 -5.21 17.44
CA ALA A 232 4.25 -5.33 16.02
C ALA A 232 4.87 -6.69 15.68
N ASP A 233 4.47 -7.28 14.57
CA ASP A 233 4.94 -8.60 14.17
C ASP A 233 6.42 -8.58 13.80
N THR A 234 7.18 -9.56 14.32
CA THR A 234 8.65 -9.57 14.26
C THR A 234 9.23 -9.88 12.87
N SER A 235 8.40 -10.22 11.88
CA SER A 235 8.81 -10.26 10.47
C SER A 235 9.30 -8.91 9.96
N LEU A 236 8.99 -7.82 10.68
CA LEU A 236 9.53 -6.48 10.43
C LEU A 236 11.02 -6.33 10.79
N SER A 237 11.64 -7.28 11.50
CA SER A 237 13.04 -7.16 11.97
C SER A 237 14.11 -7.13 10.86
N ASN A 238 13.76 -7.52 9.63
CA ASN A 238 14.63 -7.36 8.47
C ASN A 238 14.44 -6.00 7.76
N PHE A 239 13.52 -5.17 8.23
CA PHE A 239 13.20 -3.88 7.63
C PHE A 239 13.63 -2.72 8.52
N ALA A 240 14.34 -1.76 7.92
CA ALA A 240 14.66 -0.46 8.49
C ALA A 240 13.53 0.54 8.23
N THR A 241 12.27 0.13 8.41
CA THR A 241 11.13 1.03 8.24
C THR A 241 10.56 1.36 9.61
N ALA A 242 10.55 2.66 9.92
CA ALA A 242 9.72 3.19 10.96
C ALA A 242 8.24 2.96 10.67
N TYR A 243 7.41 3.08 11.69
CA TYR A 243 5.97 3.11 11.54
C TYR A 243 5.32 3.98 12.62
N GLN A 244 4.04 4.23 12.46
CA GLN A 244 3.23 5.09 13.29
C GLN A 244 2.01 4.35 13.78
N TRP A 245 1.67 4.54 15.06
CA TRP A 245 0.45 4.01 15.64
C TRP A 245 -0.66 5.07 15.64
N PHE A 246 -1.86 4.63 15.30
CA PHE A 246 -3.08 5.44 15.32
C PHE A 246 -4.20 4.71 16.06
N ILE A 247 -5.03 5.46 16.78
CA ILE A 247 -6.26 4.99 17.40
C ILE A 247 -7.41 5.87 16.91
N ASN A 248 -8.43 5.27 16.31
CA ASN A 248 -9.58 5.99 15.74
C ASN A 248 -9.17 7.12 14.78
N GLY A 249 -8.10 6.89 14.01
CA GLY A 249 -7.50 7.87 13.10
C GLY A 249 -6.67 8.98 13.77
N GLU A 250 -6.56 9.00 15.10
CA GLU A 250 -5.69 9.92 15.83
C GLU A 250 -4.29 9.34 16.00
N PHE A 251 -3.27 10.10 15.63
CA PHE A 251 -1.87 9.72 15.80
C PHE A 251 -1.51 9.61 17.29
N ILE A 252 -0.86 8.50 17.66
CA ILE A 252 -0.42 8.23 19.03
C ILE A 252 1.09 8.38 19.16
N GLU A 253 1.87 7.59 18.42
CA GLU A 253 3.34 7.61 18.49
C GLU A 253 4.03 7.06 17.23
N ASN A 254 5.34 7.32 17.12
CA ASN A 254 6.22 6.69 16.13
C ASN A 254 7.00 5.55 16.80
N ASP A 255 7.24 4.48 16.07
CA ASP A 255 7.92 3.27 16.55
C ASP A 255 8.77 2.65 15.42
N GLY A 256 9.51 1.59 15.73
CA GLY A 256 10.43 0.91 14.82
C GLY A 256 11.91 1.28 15.01
N PRO A 257 12.81 0.70 14.19
CA PRO A 257 14.26 0.78 14.36
C PRO A 257 14.81 2.22 14.37
N ASP A 258 14.23 3.11 13.57
CA ASP A 258 14.69 4.50 13.44
C ASP A 258 14.26 5.39 14.61
N TYR A 259 13.21 4.98 15.35
CA TYR A 259 12.67 5.73 16.47
C TYR A 259 13.04 5.14 17.84
N GLN A 260 13.90 4.11 17.87
CA GLN A 260 14.25 3.37 19.10
C GLN A 260 13.02 2.88 19.88
N GLY A 261 11.91 2.66 19.20
CA GLY A 261 10.70 2.18 19.85
C GLY A 261 10.83 0.72 20.27
N ASP A 262 9.97 0.29 21.19
CA ASP A 262 9.97 -1.06 21.76
C ASP A 262 9.08 -2.04 20.98
N GLY A 263 8.58 -1.60 19.83
CA GLY A 263 7.69 -2.33 18.95
C GLY A 263 6.30 -2.56 19.54
N GLN A 264 5.92 -1.74 20.52
CA GLN A 264 4.72 -1.95 21.31
C GLN A 264 3.98 -0.64 21.56
N LEU A 265 2.66 -0.67 21.35
CA LEU A 265 1.76 0.36 21.82
C LEU A 265 0.96 -0.18 23.01
N SER A 266 1.02 0.47 24.17
CA SER A 266 0.12 0.19 25.30
C SER A 266 -0.89 1.32 25.49
N TRP A 267 -2.18 0.99 25.57
CA TRP A 267 -3.25 1.98 25.67
C TRP A 267 -4.43 1.55 26.56
N VAL A 268 -5.02 2.53 27.25
CA VAL A 268 -6.23 2.35 28.06
C VAL A 268 -7.44 2.91 27.33
N PHE A 269 -8.36 2.03 26.94
CA PHE A 269 -9.55 2.37 26.17
C PHE A 269 -10.76 2.67 27.06
N GLN A 270 -11.66 3.50 26.54
CA GLN A 270 -13.02 3.63 27.06
C GLN A 270 -13.90 2.50 26.49
N PRO A 271 -15.06 2.22 27.07
CA PRO A 271 -16.00 1.28 26.47
C PRO A 271 -16.44 1.70 25.08
N GLY A 272 -16.55 0.75 24.16
CA GLY A 272 -16.96 0.96 22.78
C GLY A 272 -16.08 0.26 21.75
N GLN A 273 -16.32 0.60 20.48
CA GLN A 273 -15.56 0.09 19.35
C GLN A 273 -14.40 1.04 19.05
N HIS A 274 -13.20 0.48 18.87
CA HIS A 274 -11.99 1.22 18.56
C HIS A 274 -11.24 0.59 17.38
N GLU A 275 -10.75 1.43 16.48
CA GLU A 275 -9.88 1.03 15.38
C GLU A 275 -8.43 1.38 15.71
N ILE A 276 -7.52 0.44 15.49
CA ILE A 276 -6.09 0.60 15.74
C ILE A 276 -5.37 0.34 14.44
N CYS A 277 -4.60 1.32 13.99
CA CYS A 277 -3.86 1.24 12.74
C CYS A 277 -2.37 1.39 13.00
N MET A 278 -1.58 0.64 12.24
CA MET A 278 -0.14 0.80 12.12
C MET A 278 0.16 1.24 10.69
N ILE A 279 0.85 2.37 10.50
CA ILE A 279 1.16 2.94 9.19
C ILE A 279 2.67 2.99 8.99
N GLY A 280 3.16 2.40 7.91
CA GLY A 280 4.58 2.35 7.57
C GLY A 280 5.09 3.73 7.12
N VAL A 281 6.24 4.14 7.67
CA VAL A 281 6.90 5.40 7.32
C VAL A 281 8.32 5.10 6.90
N SER A 282 8.65 5.40 5.64
CA SER A 282 9.98 5.20 5.10
C SER A 282 10.43 6.45 4.37
N GLU A 283 11.60 6.97 4.73
CA GLU A 283 12.24 8.08 4.00
C GLU A 283 12.91 7.60 2.70
N ALA A 284 13.18 6.30 2.59
CA ALA A 284 14.01 5.72 1.53
C ALA A 284 13.26 4.74 0.61
N SER A 285 12.05 4.30 0.97
CA SER A 285 11.31 3.31 0.19
C SER A 285 9.95 3.83 -0.26
N GLU A 286 9.48 3.24 -1.36
CA GLU A 286 8.16 3.47 -1.97
C GLU A 286 6.98 3.01 -1.09
N CYS A 287 7.27 2.53 0.14
CA CYS A 287 6.32 1.91 1.07
C CYS A 287 5.76 2.88 2.12
N ASN A 288 5.91 4.17 1.90
CA ASN A 288 5.35 5.16 2.80
C ASN A 288 3.82 5.18 2.68
N GLY A 289 3.12 5.03 3.81
CA GLY A 289 1.66 5.10 3.87
C GLY A 289 0.92 3.77 3.75
N ILE A 290 1.61 2.63 3.62
CA ILE A 290 0.97 1.32 3.78
C ILE A 290 0.41 1.20 5.20
N ASP A 291 -0.80 0.68 5.36
CA ASP A 291 -1.44 0.56 6.66
C ASP A 291 -1.97 -0.85 6.97
N PHE A 292 -2.09 -1.14 8.26
CA PHE A 292 -2.75 -2.33 8.77
C PHE A 292 -3.61 -1.95 9.97
N CYS A 293 -4.92 -2.12 9.81
CA CYS A 293 -5.91 -1.75 10.82
C CYS A 293 -6.67 -2.98 11.34
N GLN A 294 -6.91 -3.03 12.65
CA GLN A 294 -7.87 -3.95 13.28
C GLN A 294 -8.80 -3.19 14.20
N THR A 295 -10.02 -3.72 14.37
CA THR A 295 -11.01 -3.20 15.31
C THR A 295 -11.06 -4.07 16.55
N ILE A 296 -11.11 -3.44 17.73
CA ILE A 296 -11.45 -4.09 19.00
C ILE A 296 -12.77 -3.54 19.55
N PHE A 297 -13.41 -4.33 20.40
CA PHE A 297 -14.56 -3.90 21.20
C PHE A 297 -14.21 -4.03 22.68
N VAL A 298 -14.36 -2.93 23.42
CA VAL A 298 -14.09 -2.85 24.85
C VAL A 298 -15.44 -2.78 25.55
N GLU A 299 -15.72 -3.78 26.38
CA GLU A 299 -17.01 -3.89 27.09
C GLU A 299 -17.15 -2.78 28.15
N ASP A 300 -18.36 -2.26 28.30
CA ASP A 300 -18.70 -1.40 29.45
C ASP A 300 -18.97 -2.29 30.66
N LEU A 301 -18.06 -2.23 31.64
CA LEU A 301 -18.16 -2.99 32.88
C LEU A 301 -18.84 -2.20 33.99
N CYS A 302 -19.24 -0.95 33.73
CA CYS A 302 -19.99 -0.18 34.68
C CYS A 302 -21.43 -0.72 34.80
N PRO A 303 -21.94 -0.91 36.02
CA PRO A 303 -23.29 -1.41 36.21
C PRO A 303 -24.29 -0.41 35.62
N GLN A 304 -25.22 -0.91 34.83
CA GLN A 304 -26.28 -0.10 34.21
C GLN A 304 -27.40 0.13 35.22
N LEU A 305 -27.24 1.16 36.05
CA LEU A 305 -28.16 1.47 37.15
C LEU A 305 -29.53 1.88 36.63
N HIS A 306 -30.57 1.49 37.36
CA HIS A 306 -31.96 1.81 37.08
C HIS A 306 -32.81 1.57 38.33
N PHE A 307 -33.91 2.30 38.49
CA PHE A 307 -34.88 2.05 39.55
C PHE A 307 -36.31 2.28 39.09
N THR A 308 -37.23 1.67 39.82
CA THR A 308 -38.67 1.92 39.70
C THR A 308 -39.17 2.74 40.89
N ARG A 309 -40.35 3.34 40.79
CA ARG A 309 -40.94 4.12 41.88
C ARG A 309 -42.43 3.87 42.02
N ASP A 310 -42.85 3.73 43.28
CA ASP A 310 -44.25 3.71 43.70
C ASP A 310 -44.58 4.98 44.48
N SER A 311 -45.79 5.52 44.33
CA SER A 311 -46.22 6.73 45.04
C SER A 311 -47.53 6.54 45.80
N THR A 312 -47.59 7.10 47.01
CA THR A 312 -48.81 7.23 47.80
C THR A 312 -48.88 8.65 48.34
N GLU A 313 -49.74 9.48 47.74
CA GLU A 313 -49.82 10.93 47.99
C GLU A 313 -48.47 11.63 47.71
N ASN A 314 -47.79 12.12 48.76
CA ASN A 314 -46.49 12.79 48.67
C ASN A 314 -45.33 11.90 49.14
N SER A 315 -45.59 10.63 49.42
CA SER A 315 -44.58 9.66 49.84
C SER A 315 -44.24 8.74 48.67
N PHE A 316 -42.96 8.56 48.40
CA PHE A 316 -42.47 7.68 47.35
C PHE A 316 -41.58 6.60 47.94
N THR A 317 -41.68 5.41 47.35
CA THR A 317 -40.72 4.33 47.54
C THR A 317 -40.06 4.09 46.20
N PHE A 318 -38.75 4.30 46.15
CA PHE A 318 -37.90 3.94 45.01
C PHE A 318 -37.35 2.54 45.27
N ARG A 319 -37.29 1.71 44.22
CA ARG A 319 -36.77 0.34 44.28
C ARG A 319 -35.72 0.18 43.20
N ALA A 320 -34.50 -0.16 43.57
CA ALA A 320 -33.48 -0.52 42.59
C ALA A 320 -33.99 -1.66 41.69
N ASP A 321 -33.70 -1.57 40.40
CA ASP A 321 -34.12 -2.54 39.40
C ASP A 321 -33.05 -2.60 38.29
N PHE A 322 -31.90 -3.15 38.64
CA PHE A 322 -30.76 -3.34 37.75
C PHE A 322 -30.03 -4.66 38.03
N PHE A 323 -29.23 -5.11 37.06
CA PHE A 323 -28.44 -6.34 37.18
C PHE A 323 -27.40 -6.21 38.31
N GLU A 324 -27.23 -7.27 39.11
CA GLU A 324 -26.29 -7.29 40.26
C GLU A 324 -26.59 -6.31 41.41
N MET A 325 -27.81 -5.75 41.50
CA MET A 325 -28.18 -4.87 42.62
C MET A 325 -28.01 -5.51 44.00
N ASP A 326 -28.13 -6.85 44.11
CA ASP A 326 -27.90 -7.60 45.37
C ASP A 326 -26.43 -7.98 45.59
N SER A 327 -25.53 -7.62 44.67
CA SER A 327 -24.13 -8.09 44.62
C SER A 327 -23.10 -6.96 44.62
N ILE A 328 -23.53 -5.71 44.49
CA ILE A 328 -22.67 -4.53 44.54
C ILE A 328 -23.21 -3.51 45.55
N SER A 329 -22.34 -2.63 46.07
CA SER A 329 -22.76 -1.52 46.91
C SER A 329 -23.03 -0.28 46.06
N TYR A 330 -24.09 0.45 46.40
CA TYR A 330 -24.52 1.65 45.69
C TYR A 330 -25.18 2.63 46.67
N ASN A 331 -25.33 3.89 46.27
CA ASN A 331 -25.88 4.95 47.11
C ASN A 331 -27.13 5.54 46.45
N TRP A 332 -28.18 5.71 47.23
CA TRP A 332 -29.27 6.62 46.91
C TRP A 332 -28.86 8.03 47.29
N GLU A 333 -29.08 8.99 46.41
CA GLU A 333 -28.78 10.40 46.64
C GLU A 333 -29.96 11.26 46.20
N LEU A 334 -30.55 11.99 47.15
CA LEU A 334 -31.67 12.88 46.88
C LEU A 334 -31.22 14.34 46.98
N TYR A 335 -31.42 15.06 45.88
CA TYR A 335 -31.11 16.49 45.75
C TYR A 335 -32.38 17.33 45.69
N GLN A 336 -32.34 18.53 46.26
CA GLN A 336 -33.38 19.55 46.08
C GLN A 336 -32.71 20.87 45.66
N ASN A 337 -33.07 21.38 44.48
CA ASN A 337 -32.43 22.56 43.89
C ASN A 337 -30.89 22.46 43.79
N GLY A 338 -30.35 21.24 43.64
CA GLY A 338 -28.92 20.96 43.54
C GLY A 338 -28.21 20.69 44.88
N ASP A 339 -28.88 20.89 46.01
CA ASP A 339 -28.32 20.57 47.33
C ASP A 339 -28.69 19.13 47.72
N LEU A 340 -27.71 18.34 48.18
CA LEU A 340 -27.94 17.00 48.71
C LEU A 340 -28.70 17.09 50.04
N ILE A 341 -29.90 16.52 50.10
CA ILE A 341 -30.76 16.58 51.28
C ILE A 341 -30.96 15.23 51.97
N ALA A 342 -30.71 14.12 51.28
CA ALA A 342 -30.70 12.79 51.87
C ALA A 342 -29.79 11.86 51.05
N SER A 343 -29.20 10.87 51.73
CA SER A 343 -28.44 9.80 51.09
C SER A 343 -28.55 8.51 51.89
N GLU A 344 -28.52 7.37 51.21
CA GLU A 344 -28.60 6.05 51.83
C GLU A 344 -27.72 5.04 51.07
N LEU A 345 -26.74 4.49 51.79
CA LEU A 345 -25.85 3.45 51.24
C LEU A 345 -26.55 2.10 51.32
N GLU A 346 -26.63 1.42 50.18
CA GLU A 346 -27.10 0.05 50.04
C GLU A 346 -25.86 -0.86 49.93
N ASP A 347 -25.79 -1.84 50.83
CA ASP A 347 -24.77 -2.88 50.85
C ASP A 347 -25.43 -4.27 50.82
N GLU A 348 -24.66 -5.33 51.09
CA GLU A 348 -25.17 -6.72 51.10
C GLU A 348 -26.36 -6.97 52.06
N ASN A 349 -26.63 -6.05 52.99
CA ASN A 349 -27.76 -6.12 53.93
C ASN A 349 -28.85 -5.08 53.65
N GLY A 350 -28.74 -4.34 52.56
CA GLY A 350 -29.73 -3.38 52.08
C GLY A 350 -31.07 -4.01 51.73
N ASP A 351 -32.14 -3.22 51.73
CA ASP A 351 -33.46 -3.65 51.28
C ASP A 351 -33.80 -3.17 49.85
N ASN A 352 -32.81 -2.58 49.19
CA ASN A 352 -32.85 -2.04 47.84
C ASN A 352 -33.96 -0.99 47.65
N GLN A 353 -34.30 -0.27 48.73
CA GLN A 353 -35.43 0.64 48.78
C GLN A 353 -35.07 1.96 49.45
N PHE A 354 -35.37 3.04 48.74
CA PHE A 354 -35.32 4.37 49.32
C PHE A 354 -36.72 4.93 49.52
N PHE A 355 -37.08 5.28 50.76
CA PHE A 355 -38.36 5.91 51.07
C PHE A 355 -38.18 7.38 51.44
N TYR A 356 -38.97 8.25 50.80
CA TYR A 356 -38.96 9.67 51.13
C TYR A 356 -40.35 10.31 51.06
N GLN A 357 -40.65 11.18 52.03
CA GLN A 357 -41.87 12.00 52.04
C GLN A 357 -41.55 13.42 51.60
N PHE A 358 -42.05 13.79 50.42
CA PHE A 358 -41.71 15.04 49.78
C PHE A 358 -42.60 16.21 50.23
N SER A 359 -42.00 17.39 50.22
CA SER A 359 -42.72 18.66 50.21
C SER A 359 -42.80 19.20 48.78
N ARG A 360 -43.53 20.30 48.56
CA ARG A 360 -43.58 20.94 47.22
C ARG A 360 -42.19 21.40 46.80
N GLY A 361 -41.81 21.07 45.56
CA GLY A 361 -40.49 21.41 45.01
C GLY A 361 -40.06 20.51 43.86
N ASN A 362 -38.85 20.78 43.37
CA ASN A 362 -38.17 19.99 42.35
C ASN A 362 -37.03 19.22 43.02
N TYR A 363 -36.98 17.92 42.77
CA TYR A 363 -36.03 17.00 43.36
C TYR A 363 -35.38 16.15 42.27
N SER A 364 -34.15 15.72 42.50
CA SER A 364 -33.44 14.74 41.67
C SER A 364 -33.05 13.57 42.56
N ILE A 365 -33.48 12.35 42.22
CA ILE A 365 -33.10 11.13 42.94
C ILE A 365 -32.14 10.36 42.04
N CYS A 366 -30.96 10.05 42.57
CA CYS A 366 -29.89 9.36 41.86
C CYS A 366 -29.55 8.04 42.55
N LEU A 367 -29.27 7.03 41.75
CA LEU A 367 -28.47 5.88 42.13
C LEU A 367 -27.05 6.10 41.65
N THR A 368 -26.06 5.89 42.52
CA THR A 368 -24.63 5.92 42.17
C THR A 368 -23.94 4.66 42.66
N ALA A 369 -23.04 4.08 41.87
CA ALA A 369 -22.31 2.88 42.25
C ALA A 369 -20.87 2.94 41.75
N GLU A 370 -19.91 2.53 42.60
CA GLU A 370 -18.50 2.38 42.24
C GLU A 370 -18.12 0.91 42.44
N THR A 371 -17.55 0.27 41.39
CA THR A 371 -17.05 -1.10 41.47
C THR A 371 -15.55 -1.13 41.17
N PRO A 372 -14.81 -2.18 41.56
CA PRO A 372 -13.41 -2.34 41.16
C PRO A 372 -13.19 -2.24 39.65
N GLU A 373 -14.16 -2.70 38.85
CA GLU A 373 -14.17 -2.67 37.39
C GLU A 373 -14.63 -1.30 36.83
N CYS A 374 -15.35 -0.51 37.63
CA CYS A 374 -15.85 0.83 37.31
C CYS A 374 -15.47 1.84 38.41
N PRO A 375 -14.17 2.19 38.54
CA PRO A 375 -13.68 3.02 39.64
C PRO A 375 -14.07 4.50 39.56
N GLN A 376 -14.61 4.95 38.42
CA GLN A 376 -15.21 6.29 38.30
C GLN A 376 -16.71 6.29 38.60
N GLY A 377 -17.27 5.10 38.82
CA GLY A 377 -18.67 4.84 39.08
C GLY A 377 -19.60 5.06 37.89
N SER A 378 -20.85 4.63 38.06
CA SER A 378 -21.98 4.94 37.20
C SER A 378 -23.06 5.65 37.99
N SER A 379 -23.92 6.39 37.28
CA SER A 379 -25.06 7.09 37.90
C SER A 379 -26.31 7.03 37.03
N TYR A 380 -27.47 6.93 37.68
CA TYR A 380 -28.77 7.03 37.05
C TYR A 380 -29.68 7.93 37.89
N CYS A 381 -30.16 9.02 37.31
CA CYS A 381 -30.97 10.02 38.01
C CYS A 381 -32.34 10.23 37.34
N GLU A 382 -33.38 10.40 38.16
CA GLU A 382 -34.69 10.89 37.72
C GLU A 382 -35.11 12.16 38.45
N GLU A 383 -35.80 13.05 37.73
CA GLU A 383 -36.45 14.22 38.32
C GLU A 383 -37.83 13.88 38.90
N VAL A 384 -38.14 14.48 40.06
CA VAL A 384 -39.41 14.36 40.78
C VAL A 384 -39.93 15.77 41.09
N ILE A 385 -41.12 16.08 40.58
CA ILE A 385 -41.77 17.39 40.75
C ILE A 385 -43.04 17.24 41.57
N ILE A 386 -43.12 17.92 42.72
CA ILE A 386 -44.27 17.87 43.65
C ILE A 386 -44.99 19.21 43.68
N GLN A 387 -46.29 19.21 43.34
CA GLN A 387 -47.10 20.41 43.08
C GLN A 387 -47.93 20.95 44.25
#